data_AF-A0A7L2M4T0-F1
#
_entry.id   AF-A0A7L2M4T0-F1
#
_cell.length_a   1.000
_cell.length_b   1.000
_cell.length_c   1.000
_cell.angle_alpha   90.00
_cell.angle_beta   90.00
_cell.angle_gamma   90.00
#
_symmetry.space_group_name_H-M   'P 1'
#
loop_
_entity.id
_entity.type
_entity.pdbx_description
1 polymer ?
#
loop_
_entity_poly.entity_id
_entity_poly.type
_entity_poly.pdbx_seq_one_letter_code
_entity_poly.pdbx_strand_id
1 'polypeptide(L)'
;RMVLLACGPFTPSDGVAFEPLSDLLEVVARDRPDVCVLFGPFLDAKHEQVESCKLLSSFSDVFRLCLRTIIEGTRGAGCQLVLVPSLRDVSHDFVYPQPPFPCQDLPKEDRA
;
A
#
# COMPACT_ATOMS: atom_id res chain seq x y z
N ARG A 1 9.09 -9.85 -19.91
CA ARG A 1 8.58 -8.81 -19.00
C ARG A 1 7.56 -9.45 -18.08
N MET A 2 7.84 -9.51 -16.78
CA MET A 2 6.97 -10.06 -15.76
C MET A 2 6.24 -8.91 -15.06
N VAL A 3 4.93 -9.04 -14.91
CA VAL A 3 4.09 -8.09 -14.17
C VAL A 3 3.48 -8.84 -13.00
N LEU A 4 3.69 -8.32 -11.80
CA LEU A 4 3.06 -8.82 -10.58
C LEU A 4 1.86 -7.95 -10.24
N LEU A 5 0.75 -8.57 -9.85
CA LEU A 5 -0.45 -7.89 -9.39
C LEU A 5 -0.81 -8.41 -7.99
N ALA A 6 -1.17 -7.51 -7.09
CA ALA A 6 -1.74 -7.84 -5.79
C ALA A 6 -2.78 -6.81 -5.38
N CYS A 7 -3.74 -7.22 -4.56
CA CYS A 7 -4.83 -6.38 -4.09
C CYS A 7 -4.97 -6.55 -2.58
N GLY A 8 -5.18 -5.44 -1.86
CA GLY A 8 -5.39 -5.47 -0.42
C GLY A 8 -6.67 -6.23 -0.02
N PRO A 9 -6.86 -6.46 1.30
CA PRO A 9 -6.14 -5.83 2.40
C PRO A 9 -4.73 -6.40 2.60
N PHE A 10 -3.76 -5.54 2.93
CA PHE A 10 -2.37 -5.92 3.17
C PHE A 10 -2.05 -6.14 4.66
N THR A 11 -3.08 -6.23 5.49
CA THR A 11 -3.00 -6.51 6.92
C THR A 11 -4.06 -7.55 7.28
N PRO A 12 -3.79 -8.48 8.21
CA PRO A 12 -4.80 -9.43 8.65
C PRO A 12 -5.92 -8.72 9.41
N SER A 13 -7.07 -9.38 9.61
CA SER A 13 -8.24 -8.78 10.25
C SER A 13 -8.09 -8.57 11.76
N ASP A 14 -7.18 -9.29 12.41
CA ASP A 14 -6.95 -9.31 13.85
C ASP A 14 -5.72 -8.47 14.28
N GLY A 15 -5.06 -7.78 13.35
CA GLY A 15 -3.87 -7.00 13.64
C GLY A 15 -3.45 -6.03 12.54
N VAL A 16 -2.62 -5.06 12.90
CA VAL A 16 -2.07 -4.03 11.97
C VAL A 16 -0.59 -4.23 11.67
N ALA A 17 -0.11 -5.47 11.81
CA ALA A 17 1.31 -5.81 11.68
C ALA A 17 1.78 -5.89 10.22
N PHE A 18 0.89 -5.77 9.23
CA PHE A 18 1.24 -5.83 7.80
C PHE A 18 2.06 -7.09 7.42
N GLU A 19 1.78 -8.23 8.05
CA GLU A 19 2.48 -9.49 7.77
C GLU A 19 2.29 -9.94 6.29
N PRO A 20 1.07 -9.91 5.71
CA PRO A 20 0.89 -10.23 4.29
C PRO A 20 1.63 -9.27 3.35
N LEU A 21 1.82 -8.02 3.77
CA LEU A 21 2.62 -7.06 3.02
C LEU A 21 4.09 -7.48 3.02
N SER A 22 4.62 -7.88 4.17
CA SER A 22 5.99 -8.35 4.30
C SER A 22 6.24 -9.58 3.41
N ASP A 23 5.34 -10.56 3.45
CA ASP A 23 5.42 -11.76 2.59
C ASP A 23 5.38 -11.39 1.10
N LEU A 24 4.53 -10.44 0.71
CA LEU A 24 4.46 -9.94 -0.66
C LEU A 24 5.78 -9.28 -1.09
N LEU A 25 6.40 -8.49 -0.21
CA LEU A 25 7.67 -7.83 -0.50
C LEU A 25 8.82 -8.85 -0.65
N GLU A 26 8.80 -9.95 0.10
CA GLU A 26 9.73 -11.07 -0.12
C GLU A 26 9.55 -11.71 -1.50
N VAL A 27 8.31 -11.89 -1.97
CA VAL A 27 8.00 -12.37 -3.33
C VAL A 27 8.55 -11.39 -4.37
N VAL A 28 8.33 -10.09 -4.20
CA VAL A 28 8.85 -9.06 -5.13
C VAL A 28 10.37 -9.04 -5.14
N ALA A 29 11.03 -9.17 -3.98
CA ALA A 29 12.48 -9.21 -3.88
C ALA A 29 13.09 -10.45 -4.53
N ARG A 30 12.43 -11.61 -4.36
CA ARG A 30 12.86 -12.89 -4.93
C ARG A 30 12.68 -12.93 -6.45
N ASP A 31 11.48 -12.58 -6.92
CA ASP A 31 11.08 -12.80 -8.31
C ASP A 31 11.44 -11.61 -9.21
N ARG A 32 11.71 -10.42 -8.62
CA ARG A 32 12.14 -9.19 -9.31
C ARG A 32 11.30 -8.84 -10.56
N PRO A 33 9.98 -8.62 -10.42
CA PRO A 33 9.12 -8.21 -11.53
C PRO A 33 9.61 -6.92 -12.20
N ASP A 34 9.33 -6.76 -13.50
CA ASP A 34 9.55 -5.48 -14.17
C ASP A 34 8.57 -4.42 -13.66
N VAL A 35 7.32 -4.83 -13.35
CA VAL A 35 6.26 -3.96 -12.85
C VAL A 35 5.49 -4.65 -11.72
N CYS A 36 5.21 -3.94 -10.65
CA CYS A 36 4.36 -4.38 -9.54
C CYS A 36 3.15 -3.43 -9.42
N VAL A 37 1.95 -3.95 -9.67
CA VAL A 37 0.70 -3.18 -9.55
C VAL A 37 -0.02 -3.58 -8.27
N LEU A 38 -0.10 -2.65 -7.32
CA LEU A 38 -0.73 -2.86 -6.03
C LEU A 38 -2.04 -2.07 -5.95
N PHE A 39 -3.13 -2.78 -5.77
CA PHE A 39 -4.46 -2.21 -5.58
C PHE A 39 -4.78 -2.10 -4.09
N GLY A 40 -5.40 -1.00 -3.67
CA GLY A 40 -5.91 -0.84 -2.31
C GLY A 40 -7.01 -1.86 -1.96
N PRO A 41 -7.46 -1.89 -0.70
CA PRO A 41 -7.14 -0.91 0.32
C PRO A 41 -5.78 -1.17 0.98
N PHE A 42 -4.98 -0.10 1.11
CA PHE A 42 -3.73 -0.06 1.88
C PHE A 42 -3.98 0.17 3.37
N LEU A 43 -4.99 0.99 3.68
CA LEU A 43 -5.59 1.05 5.02
C LEU A 43 -7.10 0.91 4.86
N ASP A 44 -7.60 -0.27 5.19
CA ASP A 44 -8.97 -0.66 4.91
C ASP A 44 -9.97 -0.02 5.87
N ALA A 45 -10.89 0.76 5.31
CA ALA A 45 -12.01 1.38 6.01
C ALA A 45 -12.89 0.36 6.74
N LYS A 46 -12.89 -0.92 6.32
CA LYS A 46 -13.63 -2.02 6.96
C LYS A 46 -12.82 -2.84 7.96
N HIS A 47 -11.57 -2.45 8.25
CA HIS A 47 -10.78 -3.11 9.27
C HIS A 47 -11.35 -2.77 10.66
N GLU A 48 -11.48 -3.74 11.57
CA GLU A 48 -12.16 -3.56 12.87
C GLU A 48 -11.59 -2.36 13.66
N GLN A 49 -10.27 -2.25 13.73
CA GLN A 49 -9.61 -1.15 14.44
C GLN A 49 -9.78 0.23 13.77
N VAL A 50 -10.06 0.25 12.46
CA VAL A 50 -10.35 1.48 11.71
C VAL A 50 -11.80 1.90 11.97
N GLU A 51 -12.77 0.98 11.81
CA GLU A 51 -14.19 1.26 12.06
C GLU A 51 -14.46 1.68 13.51
N SER A 52 -13.75 1.05 14.46
CA SER A 52 -13.87 1.36 15.88
C SER A 52 -12.98 2.50 16.38
N CYS A 53 -12.23 3.17 15.49
CA CYS A 53 -11.32 4.27 15.81
C CYS A 53 -10.33 3.93 16.94
N LYS A 54 -9.81 2.70 16.97
CA LYS A 54 -8.89 2.19 18.02
C LYS A 54 -7.41 2.32 17.64
N LEU A 55 -7.09 2.86 16.47
CA LEU A 55 -5.71 3.09 16.06
C LEU A 55 -5.04 4.19 16.92
N LEU A 56 -3.78 3.97 17.27
CA LEU A 56 -2.99 4.94 18.05
C LEU A 56 -2.49 6.13 17.21
N SER A 57 -2.42 5.95 15.89
CA SER A 57 -1.94 6.95 14.92
C SER A 57 -3.08 7.39 14.01
N SER A 58 -2.93 8.55 13.36
CA SER A 58 -3.90 9.00 12.37
C SER A 58 -3.95 8.05 11.17
N PHE A 59 -5.10 7.96 10.49
CA PHE A 59 -5.23 7.15 9.28
C PHE A 59 -4.21 7.52 8.19
N SER A 60 -3.92 8.83 8.06
CA SER A 60 -2.92 9.33 7.12
C SER A 60 -1.51 8.83 7.47
N ASP A 61 -1.15 8.79 8.76
CA ASP A 61 0.18 8.34 9.19
C ASP A 61 0.37 6.84 9.01
N VAL A 62 -0.68 6.04 9.27
CA VAL A 62 -0.66 4.59 9.03
C VAL A 62 -0.56 4.29 7.53
N PHE A 63 -1.31 5.02 6.70
CA PHE A 63 -1.19 4.93 5.25
C PHE A 63 0.22 5.29 4.75
N ARG A 64 0.80 6.40 5.23
CA ARG A 64 2.19 6.79 4.91
C ARG A 64 3.22 5.75 5.37
N LEU A 65 2.99 5.09 6.50
CA LEU A 65 3.84 3.99 6.94
C LEU A 65 3.78 2.81 5.96
N CYS A 66 2.57 2.39 5.57
CA CYS A 66 2.36 1.33 4.57
C CYS A 66 3.07 1.65 3.24
N LEU A 67 2.90 2.87 2.71
CA LEU A 67 3.58 3.31 1.50
C LEU A 67 5.10 3.27 1.61
N ARG A 68 5.66 3.77 2.73
CA ARG A 68 7.12 3.72 2.96
C ARG A 68 7.64 2.29 3.00
N THR A 69 6.93 1.39 3.66
CA THR A 69 7.28 -0.04 3.70
C THR A 69 7.29 -0.66 2.30
N ILE A 70 6.31 -0.35 1.47
CA ILE A 70 6.27 -0.82 0.07
C ILE A 70 7.47 -0.30 -0.72
N ILE A 71 7.71 1.02 -0.68
CA ILE A 71 8.77 1.65 -1.46
C ILE A 71 10.14 1.09 -1.06
N GLU A 72 10.43 1.04 0.25
CA GLU A 72 11.72 0.53 0.72
C GLU A 72 11.87 -0.97 0.48
N GLY A 73 10.81 -1.77 0.67
CA GLY A 73 10.83 -3.20 0.41
C GLY A 73 11.00 -3.57 -1.06
N THR A 74 10.63 -2.67 -1.98
CA THR A 74 10.76 -2.89 -3.43
C THR A 74 12.01 -2.24 -4.05
N ARG A 75 12.70 -1.33 -3.33
CA ARG A 75 13.85 -0.56 -3.84
C ARG A 75 14.96 -1.45 -4.42
N GLY A 76 15.26 -2.58 -3.78
CA GLY A 76 16.29 -3.53 -4.24
C GLY A 76 15.91 -4.39 -5.46
N ALA A 77 14.62 -4.53 -5.75
CA ALA A 77 14.11 -5.33 -6.87
C ALA A 77 14.28 -4.60 -8.22
N GLY A 78 14.30 -3.26 -8.20
CA GLY A 78 14.33 -2.44 -9.42
C GLY A 78 13.02 -2.53 -10.23
N CYS A 79 11.92 -2.88 -9.57
CA CYS A 79 10.60 -2.98 -10.19
C CYS A 79 9.92 -1.62 -10.25
N GLN A 80 9.21 -1.32 -11.34
CA GLN A 80 8.34 -0.16 -11.40
C GLN A 80 7.08 -0.40 -10.56
N LEU A 81 6.83 0.46 -9.58
CA LEU A 81 5.68 0.34 -8.68
C LEU A 81 4.50 1.18 -9.21
N VAL A 82 3.32 0.58 -9.28
CA VAL A 82 2.07 1.27 -9.63
C VAL A 82 1.07 1.05 -8.52
N LEU A 83 0.63 2.15 -7.89
CA LEU A 83 -0.36 2.11 -6.81
C LEU A 83 -1.72 2.53 -7.34
N VAL A 84 -2.74 1.71 -7.08
CA VAL A 84 -4.12 1.97 -7.52
C VAL A 84 -5.00 2.13 -6.28
N PRO A 85 -5.66 3.29 -6.10
CA PRO A 85 -6.52 3.53 -4.94
C PRO A 85 -7.79 2.65 -4.98
N SER A 86 -8.35 2.43 -3.80
CA SER A 86 -9.63 1.76 -3.58
C SER A 86 -10.59 2.67 -2.83
N LEU A 87 -11.90 2.51 -3.06
CA LEU A 87 -12.95 3.24 -2.29
C LEU A 87 -12.95 2.86 -0.80
N ARG A 88 -12.20 1.83 -0.42
CA ARG A 88 -11.98 1.41 0.97
C ARG A 88 -10.68 1.96 1.56
N ASP A 89 -9.90 2.76 0.85
CA ASP A 89 -8.77 3.48 1.46
C ASP A 89 -9.29 4.60 2.34
N VAL A 90 -9.31 4.39 3.66
CA VAL A 90 -9.97 5.29 4.63
C VAL A 90 -9.39 6.70 4.66
N SER A 91 -8.17 6.89 4.16
CA SER A 91 -7.47 8.18 4.12
C SER A 91 -7.46 8.84 2.74
N HIS A 92 -8.27 8.35 1.80
CA HIS A 92 -8.33 8.84 0.42
C HIS A 92 -9.75 9.23 -0.01
N ASP A 93 -9.88 9.89 -1.16
CA ASP A 93 -11.18 10.28 -1.71
C ASP A 93 -12.08 9.07 -1.92
N PHE A 94 -13.32 9.11 -1.43
CA PHE A 94 -14.23 7.95 -1.36
C PHE A 94 -15.28 7.93 -2.48
N VAL A 95 -15.12 8.75 -3.52
CA VAL A 95 -16.04 8.85 -4.66
C VAL A 95 -15.35 8.34 -5.91
N TYR A 96 -16.03 7.51 -6.68
CA TYR A 96 -15.56 7.08 -7.99
C TYR A 96 -15.92 8.11 -9.07
N PRO A 97 -15.00 8.44 -10.01
CA PRO A 97 -13.61 7.99 -10.09
C PRO A 97 -12.70 8.67 -9.05
N GLN A 98 -11.77 7.91 -8.46
CA GLN A 98 -10.81 8.42 -7.48
C GLN A 98 -9.57 9.01 -8.19
N PRO A 99 -8.98 10.12 -7.70
CA PRO A 99 -7.69 10.58 -8.17
C PRO A 99 -6.54 9.69 -7.66
N PRO A 100 -5.31 9.82 -8.20
CA PRO A 100 -4.13 9.14 -7.66
C PRO A 100 -3.84 9.56 -6.20
N PHE A 101 -3.08 8.73 -5.48
CA PHE A 101 -2.63 9.10 -4.14
C PHE A 101 -1.72 10.35 -4.14
N PRO A 102 -1.82 11.22 -3.12
CA PRO A 102 -0.94 12.38 -2.99
C PRO A 102 0.48 11.95 -2.58
N CYS A 103 1.37 11.73 -3.54
CA CYS A 103 2.78 11.38 -3.31
C CYS A 103 3.71 12.61 -3.13
N GLN A 104 3.19 13.73 -2.62
CA GLN A 104 3.96 14.98 -2.50
C GLN A 104 5.12 14.91 -1.51
N ASP A 105 5.11 13.93 -0.60
CA ASP A 105 6.15 13.74 0.43
C ASP A 105 7.24 12.75 -0.01
N LEU A 106 7.09 12.06 -1.15
CA LEU A 106 8.10 11.13 -1.64
C LEU A 106 9.34 11.86 -2.17
N PRO A 107 10.55 11.32 -1.98
CA PRO A 107 11.74 11.77 -2.71
C PRO A 107 11.46 11.87 -4.21
N LYS A 108 12.08 12.82 -4.92
CA LYS A 108 11.83 13.01 -6.37
C LYS A 108 12.09 11.74 -7.19
N GLU A 109 13.04 10.93 -6.76
CA GLU A 109 13.37 9.62 -7.33
C GLU A 109 12.25 8.58 -7.22
N ASP A 110 11.40 8.69 -6.21
CA ASP A 110 10.31 7.74 -5.92
C ASP A 110 8.96 8.19 -6.51
N ARG A 111 8.92 9.30 -7.25
CA ARG A 111 7.70 9.86 -7.88
C ARG A 111 7.53 9.49 -9.36
N ALA A 112 8.52 8.83 -9.95
CA ALA A 112 8.61 8.58 -11.38
C ALA A 112 7.91 7.28 -11.82
#